data_AF-A0A3M1CDX6-F1
#
_entry.id   AF-A0A3M1CDX6-F1
#
_cell.length_a   1.000
_cell.length_b   1.000
_cell.length_c   1.000
_cell.angle_alpha   90.00
_cell.angle_beta   90.00
_cell.angle_gamma   90.00
#
_symmetry.space_group_name_H-M   'P 1'
#
loop_
_entity.id
_entity.type
_entity.pdbx_description
1 polymer ?
#
loop_
_entity_poly.entity_id
_entity_poly.type
_entity_poly.pdbx_seq_one_letter_code
_entity_poly.pdbx_strand_id
1 'polypeptide(L)'
;MSAEEFSLLLSEIAARIAGQPLDEALARFLNAEYPPDGPTFQRLAALCAEGEQAGWLMGREAGGIRFGRAIKPGGVTGRFSVDVVRMDNVKGPH
;
A
#
# COMPACT_ATOMS: atom_id res chain seq x y z
N MET A 1 8.89 -2.88 -14.59
CA MET A 1 9.48 -1.67 -13.98
C MET A 1 8.59 -1.12 -12.88
N SER A 2 7.30 -0.83 -13.13
CA SER A 2 6.39 -0.27 -12.12
C SER A 2 6.13 -1.21 -10.93
N ALA A 3 6.01 -2.53 -11.15
CA ALA A 3 5.80 -3.51 -10.07
C ALA A 3 7.03 -3.64 -9.15
N GLU A 4 8.25 -3.58 -9.72
CA GLU A 4 9.48 -3.58 -8.93
C GLU A 4 9.62 -2.28 -8.12
N GLU A 5 9.33 -1.12 -8.73
CA GLU A 5 9.35 0.17 -8.03
C GLU A 5 8.33 0.23 -6.89
N PHE A 6 7.11 -0.24 -7.11
CA PHE A 6 6.08 -0.38 -6.08
C PHE A 6 6.57 -1.22 -4.90
N SER A 7 7.22 -2.36 -5.21
CA SER A 7 7.76 -3.27 -4.20
C SER A 7 8.91 -2.65 -3.41
N LEU A 8 9.74 -1.81 -4.04
CA LEU A 8 10.84 -1.08 -3.40
C LEU A 8 10.32 0.02 -2.46
N LEU A 9 9.39 0.87 -2.91
CA LEU A 9 8.84 1.92 -2.05
C LEU A 9 8.15 1.34 -0.81
N LEU A 10 7.44 0.22 -0.96
CA LEU A 10 6.82 -0.46 0.17
C LEU A 10 7.83 -1.15 1.09
N SER A 11 8.94 -1.66 0.55
CA SER A 11 9.99 -2.25 1.40
C SER A 11 10.66 -1.18 2.25
N GLU A 12 10.89 0.02 1.71
CA GLU A 12 11.42 1.17 2.43
C GLU A 12 10.47 1.60 3.57
N ILE A 13 9.18 1.74 3.28
CA ILE A 13 8.17 2.06 4.31
C ILE A 13 8.13 0.95 5.38
N ALA A 14 8.10 -0.32 4.97
CA ALA A 14 8.08 -1.47 5.87
C ALA A 14 9.31 -1.50 6.79
N ALA A 15 10.49 -1.17 6.26
CA ALA A 15 11.73 -1.08 7.04
C ALA A 15 11.67 0.06 8.09
N ARG A 16 11.07 1.19 7.74
CA ARG A 16 10.94 2.36 8.65
C ARG A 16 9.98 2.09 9.82
N ILE A 17 8.94 1.30 9.61
CA ILE A 17 7.96 0.96 10.65
C ILE A 17 8.25 -0.36 11.37
N ALA A 18 9.24 -1.14 10.91
CA ALA A 18 9.59 -2.42 11.51
C ALA A 18 10.00 -2.25 12.98
N GLY A 19 9.33 -2.99 13.87
CA GLY A 19 9.62 -2.97 15.30
C GLY A 19 9.07 -1.75 16.04
N GLN A 20 8.46 -0.77 15.36
CA GLN A 20 7.79 0.34 16.04
C GLN A 20 6.47 -0.11 16.68
N PRO A 21 6.10 0.46 17.85
CA PRO A 21 4.80 0.23 18.46
C PRO A 21 3.68 0.79 17.58
N LEU A 22 2.52 0.12 17.59
CA LEU A 22 1.31 0.61 16.91
C LEU A 22 0.59 1.63 17.80
N ASP A 23 1.04 2.87 17.76
CA ASP A 23 0.53 3.96 18.60
C ASP A 23 0.43 5.31 17.85
N GLU A 24 0.05 6.36 18.58
CA GLU A 24 -0.06 7.72 18.03
C GLU A 24 1.28 8.30 17.59
N ALA A 25 2.40 7.82 18.13
CA ALA A 25 3.73 8.27 17.69
C ALA A 25 4.03 7.72 16.29
N LEU A 26 3.73 6.45 16.03
CA LEU A 26 3.83 5.87 14.69
C LEU A 26 2.90 6.57 13.70
N ALA A 27 1.67 6.91 14.11
CA ALA A 27 0.75 7.67 13.26
C ALA A 27 1.30 9.06 12.89
N ARG A 28 1.84 9.81 13.87
CA ARG A 28 2.47 11.12 13.62
C ARG A 28 3.69 11.00 12.71
N PHE A 29 4.52 9.99 12.92
CA PHE A 29 5.68 9.70 12.08
C PHE A 29 5.26 9.45 10.62
N LEU A 30 4.29 8.57 10.39
CA LEU A 30 3.81 8.26 9.03
C LEU A 30 3.21 9.47 8.32
N ASN A 31 2.41 10.28 9.03
CA ASN A 31 1.82 11.50 8.46
C ASN A 31 2.86 12.58 8.14
N ALA A 32 3.94 12.66 8.91
CA ALA A 32 5.02 13.61 8.68
C ALA A 32 5.95 13.19 7.52
N GLU A 33 6.29 11.90 7.44
CA GLU A 33 7.23 11.38 6.44
C GLU A 33 6.57 11.11 5.08
N TYR A 34 5.30 10.70 5.09
CA TYR A 34 4.54 10.33 3.89
C TYR A 34 3.22 11.10 3.81
N PRO A 35 3.25 12.44 3.78
CA PRO A 35 2.04 13.24 3.70
C PRO A 35 1.33 13.02 2.35
N PRO A 36 0.00 13.24 2.25
CA PRO A 36 -0.76 12.96 1.03
C PRO A 36 -0.27 13.72 -0.21
N ASP A 37 0.23 14.94 -0.05
CA ASP A 37 0.83 15.76 -1.10
C ASP A 37 2.32 15.47 -1.32
N GLY A 38 2.90 14.58 -0.51
CA GLY A 38 4.30 14.18 -0.59
C GLY A 38 4.60 13.27 -1.79
N PRO A 39 5.87 13.28 -2.27
CA PRO A 39 6.26 12.59 -3.48
C PRO A 39 6.07 11.07 -3.39
N THR A 40 6.38 10.45 -2.24
CA THR A 40 6.23 9.01 -2.04
C THR A 40 4.76 8.58 -2.10
N PHE A 41 3.87 9.33 -1.44
CA PHE A 41 2.44 9.04 -1.45
C PHE A 41 1.86 9.17 -2.87
N GLN A 42 2.16 10.27 -3.55
CA GLN A 42 1.72 10.51 -4.93
C GLN A 42 2.26 9.44 -5.90
N ARG A 43 3.53 9.02 -5.73
CA ARG A 43 4.10 7.98 -6.57
C ARG A 43 3.44 6.62 -6.32
N LEU A 44 3.20 6.24 -5.06
CA LEU A 44 2.45 5.01 -4.74
C LEU A 44 1.03 5.04 -5.32
N ALA A 45 0.35 6.18 -5.25
CA ALA A 45 -0.98 6.35 -5.85
C ALA A 45 -0.95 6.13 -7.38
N ALA A 46 0.03 6.73 -8.06
CA ALA A 46 0.23 6.52 -9.50
C ALA A 46 0.53 5.05 -9.84
N LEU A 47 1.41 4.39 -9.07
CA LEU A 47 1.75 2.98 -9.26
C LEU A 47 0.54 2.06 -9.00
N CYS A 48 -0.34 2.41 -8.05
CA CYS A 48 -1.60 1.70 -7.82
C CYS A 48 -2.51 1.79 -9.06
N ALA A 49 -2.65 2.97 -9.67
CA ALA A 49 -3.44 3.19 -10.87
C ALA A 49 -2.84 2.46 -12.09
N GLU A 50 -1.52 2.57 -12.29
CA GLU A 50 -0.79 1.82 -13.33
C GLU A 50 -0.97 0.31 -13.15
N GLY A 51 -0.90 -0.18 -11.91
CA GLY A 51 -1.03 -1.60 -11.60
C GLY A 51 -2.42 -2.16 -11.76
N GLU A 52 -3.45 -1.35 -11.53
CA GLU A 52 -4.81 -1.70 -11.92
C GLU A 52 -4.94 -1.80 -13.44
N GLN A 53 -4.49 -0.77 -14.17
CA GLN A 53 -4.61 -0.71 -15.62
C GLN A 53 -3.87 -1.87 -16.31
N ALA A 54 -2.70 -2.23 -15.79
CA ALA A 54 -1.88 -3.32 -16.31
C ALA A 54 -2.25 -4.71 -15.73
N GLY A 55 -3.20 -4.79 -14.79
CA GLY A 55 -3.74 -6.04 -14.26
C GLY A 55 -2.84 -6.81 -13.28
N TRP A 56 -1.77 -6.20 -12.77
CA TRP A 56 -0.89 -6.83 -11.77
C TRP A 56 -1.23 -6.45 -10.32
N LEU A 57 -2.09 -5.45 -10.11
CA LEU A 57 -2.75 -5.19 -8.82
C LEU A 57 -4.24 -5.48 -8.89
N MET A 58 -4.80 -5.79 -7.71
CA MET A 58 -6.25 -5.88 -7.51
C MET A 58 -6.97 -6.86 -8.45
N GLY A 59 -6.36 -8.02 -8.73
CA GLY A 59 -6.89 -9.03 -9.66
C GLY A 59 -8.16 -9.78 -9.22
N ARG A 60 -8.77 -9.41 -8.09
CA ARG A 60 -10.06 -9.98 -7.63
C ARG A 60 -11.09 -8.86 -7.52
N GLU A 61 -12.34 -9.19 -7.82
CA GLU A 61 -13.46 -8.25 -7.72
C GLU A 61 -14.65 -8.92 -7.02
N ALA A 62 -15.24 -8.23 -6.04
CA ALA A 62 -16.47 -8.66 -5.36
C ALA A 62 -17.22 -7.46 -4.82
N GLY A 63 -18.55 -7.39 -5.03
CA GLY A 63 -19.38 -6.32 -4.47
C GLY A 63 -18.99 -4.90 -4.90
N GLY A 64 -18.46 -4.73 -6.12
CA GLY A 64 -17.98 -3.44 -6.62
C GLY A 64 -16.60 -3.00 -6.09
N ILE A 65 -15.93 -3.85 -5.31
CA ILE A 65 -14.58 -3.61 -4.78
C ILE A 65 -13.59 -4.46 -5.55
N ARG A 66 -12.48 -3.86 -6.00
CA ARG A 66 -11.32 -4.60 -6.51
C ARG A 66 -10.25 -4.71 -5.43
N PHE A 67 -9.67 -5.88 -5.26
CA PHE A 67 -8.70 -6.12 -4.20
C PHE A 67 -7.70 -7.22 -4.56
N GLY A 68 -6.55 -7.20 -3.88
CA GLY A 68 -5.55 -8.24 -4.03
C GLY A 68 -4.38 -8.06 -3.08
N ARG A 69 -3.73 -9.18 -2.75
CA ARG A 69 -2.47 -9.17 -2.01
C ARG A 69 -1.32 -8.96 -2.97
N ALA A 70 -0.80 -7.74 -3.01
CA ALA A 70 0.33 -7.38 -3.83
C ALA A 70 1.64 -7.98 -3.30
N ILE A 71 1.82 -7.98 -1.97
CA ILE A 71 3.02 -8.52 -1.32
C ILE A 71 2.62 -9.48 -0.19
N LYS A 72 3.14 -10.71 -0.23
CA LYS A 72 2.97 -11.70 0.84
C LYS A 72 3.93 -11.41 2.00
N PRO A 73 3.55 -11.74 3.24
CA PRO A 73 4.49 -11.62 4.36
C PRO A 73 5.67 -12.57 4.16
N GLY A 74 6.83 -12.20 4.68
CA GLY A 74 8.10 -12.89 4.48
C GLY A 74 8.85 -12.51 3.20
N GLY A 75 8.34 -11.55 2.41
CA GLY A 75 8.97 -11.03 1.20
C GLY A 75 9.79 -9.76 1.44
N VAL A 76 9.83 -8.89 0.43
CA VAL A 76 10.57 -7.61 0.46
C VAL A 76 10.12 -6.66 1.57
N THR A 77 8.87 -6.79 2.06
CA THR A 77 8.30 -6.02 3.17
C THR A 77 8.50 -6.70 4.54
N GLY A 78 9.42 -7.66 4.64
CA GLY A 78 9.68 -8.39 5.88
C GLY A 78 8.42 -9.11 6.38
N ARG A 79 8.05 -8.93 7.64
CA ARG A 79 6.86 -9.58 8.23
C ARG A 79 5.53 -9.03 7.73
N PHE A 80 5.51 -7.89 7.06
CA PHE A 80 4.29 -7.23 6.63
C PHE A 80 3.79 -7.80 5.30
N SER A 81 2.49 -8.00 5.18
CA SER A 81 1.81 -8.16 3.89
C SER A 81 1.32 -6.81 3.40
N VAL A 82 1.17 -6.67 2.08
CA VAL A 82 0.54 -5.49 1.47
C VAL A 82 -0.65 -5.94 0.63
N ASP A 83 -1.82 -5.48 1.04
CA ASP A 83 -3.07 -5.64 0.32
C ASP A 83 -3.43 -4.28 -0.32
N VAL A 84 -3.81 -4.28 -1.60
CA VAL A 84 -4.26 -3.10 -2.34
C VAL A 84 -5.73 -3.28 -2.66
N VAL A 85 -6.51 -2.23 -2.43
CA VAL A 85 -7.97 -2.24 -2.58
C VAL A 85 -8.41 -0.95 -3.26
N ARG A 86 -9.21 -1.07 -4.32
CA ARG A 86 -9.97 0.05 -4.90
C ARG A 86 -11.42 -0.07 -4.47
N MET A 87 -11.88 0.96 -3.77
CA MET A 87 -13.25 1.12 -3.30
C MET A 87 -13.76 2.46 -3.83
N ASP A 88 -14.98 2.50 -4.34
CA ASP A 88 -15.68 3.74 -4.68
C ASP A 88 -16.88 3.90 -3.76
N ASN A 89 -16.81 4.86 -2.83
CA ASN A 89 -17.91 5.20 -1.92
C ASN A 89 -18.50 4.00 -1.15
N VAL A 90 -17.67 3.00 -0.82
CA VAL A 90 -18.09 1.82 -0.06
C VAL A 90 -17.67 1.97 1.40
N LYS A 91 -18.62 1.93 2.32
CA LYS A 91 -18.34 1.81 3.75
C LYS A 91 -18.12 0.33 4.08
N GLY A 92 -17.02 0.01 4.77
CA GLY A 92 -16.83 -1.34 5.33
C GLY A 92 -17.96 -1.71 6.30
N PRO A 93 -18.14 -2.99 6.65
CA PRO A 93 -19.23 -3.47 7.50
C PRO A 93 -18.99 -3.07 8.98
N HIS A 94 -19.01 -1.78 9.30
CA HIS A 94 -18.90 -1.23 10.65
C HIS A 94 -19.78 0.02 10.79
#